data_AF-A0A1Y1UGP6-F1
#
_entry.id   AF-A0A1Y1UGP6-F1
#
_cell.length_a   1.000
_cell.length_b   1.000
_cell.length_c   1.000
_cell.angle_alpha   90.00
_cell.angle_beta   90.00
_cell.angle_gamma   90.00
#
_symmetry.space_group_name_H-M   'P 1'
#
loop_
_entity.id
_entity.type
_entity.pdbx_description
1 polymer ?
#
loop_
_entity_poly.entity_id
_entity_poly.type
_entity_poly.pdbx_seq_one_letter_code
_entity_poly.pdbx_strand_id
1 'polypeptide(L)' 'MFGRLTRLTVDLVAISVLIAGVKKSTGYAPRTERIKDTALRRFFDSYFALGDTVFGMVCGFVVNSRYFKRTIEP' A
#
# COMPACT_ATOMS: atom_id res chain seq x y z
N MET A 1 -3.13 -16.05 -21.90
CA MET A 1 -2.42 -16.11 -20.58
C MET A 1 -2.16 -14.74 -19.97
N PHE A 2 -2.01 -13.67 -20.76
CA PHE A 2 -1.72 -12.30 -20.27
C PHE A 2 -2.73 -11.73 -19.26
N GLY A 3 -4.03 -11.97 -19.44
CA GLY A 3 -5.08 -11.41 -18.56
C GLY A 3 -5.10 -11.94 -17.12
N ARG A 4 -4.52 -13.12 -16.86
CA ARG A 4 -4.41 -13.63 -15.47
C ARG A 4 -3.25 -12.99 -14.72
N LEU A 5 -2.11 -12.82 -15.39
CA LEU A 5 -0.91 -12.20 -14.82
C LEU A 5 -1.15 -10.72 -14.50
N THR A 6 -1.84 -9.99 -15.37
CA THR A 6 -2.21 -8.59 -15.11
C THR A 6 -3.15 -8.46 -13.92
N ARG A 7 -4.15 -9.34 -13.82
CA ARG A 7 -5.08 -9.31 -12.67
C ARG A 7 -4.36 -9.65 -11.35
N LEU A 8 -3.53 -10.69 -11.34
CA LEU A 8 -2.72 -11.07 -10.18
C LEU A 8 -1.77 -9.96 -9.71
N THR A 9 -1.12 -9.26 -10.65
CA THR A 9 -0.25 -8.13 -10.30
C THR A 9 -1.05 -6.95 -9.76
N VAL A 10 -2.22 -6.65 -10.33
CA VAL A 10 -3.14 -5.64 -9.79
C VAL A 10 -3.61 -6.02 -8.38
N ASP A 11 -3.98 -7.28 -8.15
CA ASP A 11 -4.43 -7.76 -6.84
C ASP A 11 -3.30 -7.64 -5.78
N LEU A 12 -2.06 -7.97 -6.15
CA LEU A 12 -0.88 -7.78 -5.29
C LEU A 12 -0.70 -6.30 -4.94
N VAL A 13 -0.71 -5.40 -5.93
CA VAL A 13 -0.59 -3.95 -5.65
C VAL A 13 -1.76 -3.46 -4.79
N ALA A 14 -2.97 -3.93 -5.02
CA ALA A 14 -4.12 -3.57 -4.17
C ALA A 14 -3.92 -4.03 -2.72
N ILE A 15 -3.38 -5.23 -2.51
CA ILE A 15 -3.05 -5.73 -1.17
C ILE A 15 -1.97 -4.86 -0.50
N SER A 16 -0.90 -4.48 -1.21
CA SER A 16 0.14 -3.63 -0.62
C SER A 16 -0.38 -2.25 -0.25
N VAL A 17 -1.26 -1.66 -1.07
CA VAL A 17 -1.94 -0.39 -0.79
C VAL A 17 -2.88 -0.50 0.41
N LEU A 18 -3.62 -1.60 0.54
CA LEU A 18 -4.48 -1.84 1.72
C LEU A 18 -3.65 -1.89 3.01
N ILE A 19 -2.52 -2.58 2.99
CA ILE A 19 -1.61 -2.65 4.15
C ILE A 19 -1.04 -1.27 4.49
N ALA A 20 -0.66 -0.48 3.48
CA ALA A 20 -0.24 0.91 3.68
C ALA A 20 -1.35 1.76 4.31
N GLY A 21 -2.61 1.57 3.88
CA GLY A 21 -3.78 2.21 4.47
C GLY A 21 -4.01 1.83 5.94
N VAL A 22 -3.90 0.54 6.28
CA VAL A 22 -3.98 0.07 7.69
C VAL A 22 -2.88 0.71 8.53
N LYS A 23 -1.64 0.74 8.02
CA LYS A 23 -0.51 1.40 8.68
C LYS A 23 -0.76 2.89 8.89
N LYS A 24 -1.31 3.60 7.90
CA LYS A 24 -1.60 5.04 8.02
C LYS A 24 -2.75 5.32 8.99
N SER A 25 -3.76 4.47 9.03
CA SER A 25 -4.94 4.65 9.88
C SER A 25 -4.72 4.23 11.34
N THR A 26 -3.91 3.19 11.57
CA THR A 26 -3.73 2.59 12.91
C THR A 26 -2.36 2.88 13.52
N GLY A 27 -1.37 3.26 12.72
CA GLY A 27 0.03 3.38 13.14
C GLY A 27 0.80 2.07 13.24
N TYR A 28 0.16 0.90 13.00
CA TYR A 28 0.80 -0.41 13.09
C TYR A 28 1.24 -0.93 11.72
N ALA A 29 2.47 -1.44 11.64
CA ALA A 29 3.04 -2.04 10.42
C ALA A 29 3.37 -3.52 10.63
N PRO A 30 3.39 -4.34 9.55
CA PRO A 30 3.89 -5.71 9.60
C PRO A 30 5.35 -5.75 10.07
N ARG A 31 5.67 -6.63 11.03
CA ARG A 31 7.05 -6.78 11.52
C ARG A 31 7.89 -7.62 10.56
N THR A 32 8.48 -6.99 9.55
CA THR A 32 9.41 -7.66 8.62
C THR A 32 10.71 -8.08 9.28
N GLU A 33 11.04 -7.52 10.45
CA GLU A 33 12.23 -7.90 11.25
C GLU A 33 12.17 -9.33 11.80
N ARG A 34 10.97 -9.91 11.92
CA ARG A 34 10.82 -11.31 12.37
C ARG A 34 11.16 -12.33 11.26
N ILE A 35 11.35 -11.86 10.03
CA ILE A 35 11.72 -12.71 8.91
C ILE A 35 13.23 -12.98 8.99
N LYS A 36 13.60 -14.21 9.32
CA LYS A 36 15.02 -14.64 9.44
C LYS A 36 15.76 -14.57 8.10
N ASP A 37 15.05 -14.78 7.01
CA ASP A 37 15.59 -14.73 5.66
C ASP A 37 15.72 -13.29 5.15
N THR A 38 16.94 -12.89 4.80
CA THR A 38 17.26 -11.53 4.35
C THR A 38 16.67 -11.21 2.97
N ALA A 39 16.58 -12.19 2.08
CA ALA A 39 16.03 -12.00 0.74
C ALA A 39 14.51 -11.78 0.81
N LEU A 40 13.82 -12.62 1.60
CA LEU A 40 12.39 -12.44 1.85
C LEU A 40 12.11 -11.10 2.54
N ARG A 41 12.91 -10.73 3.54
CA ARG A 41 12.77 -9.43 4.21
C ARG A 41 12.86 -8.27 3.22
N ARG A 42 13.90 -8.23 2.37
CA ARG A 42 14.05 -7.18 1.35
C ARG A 42 12.89 -7.14 0.36
N PHE A 43 12.39 -8.31 -0.04
CA PHE A 43 11.23 -8.40 -0.92
C PHE A 43 9.99 -7.78 -0.27
N PHE A 44 9.66 -8.15 0.98
CA PHE A 44 8.53 -7.59 1.70
C PHE A 44 8.70 -6.09 1.98
N ASP A 45 9.89 -5.64 2.37
CA ASP A 45 10.19 -4.23 2.57
C ASP A 45 9.94 -3.43 1.28
N SER A 46 10.39 -3.94 0.13
CA SER A 46 10.16 -3.31 -1.18
C SER A 46 8.68 -3.33 -1.59
N TYR A 47 8.00 -4.44 -1.32
CA TYR A 47 6.58 -4.62 -1.63
C TYR A 47 5.69 -3.68 -0.82
N PHE A 48 5.96 -3.52 0.49
CA PHE A 48 5.24 -2.55 1.33
C PHE A 48 5.59 -1.10 0.97
N ALA A 49 6.85 -0.81 0.61
CA ALA A 49 7.23 0.52 0.15
C ALA A 49 6.50 0.94 -1.15
N LEU A 50 6.26 -0.02 -2.06
CA LEU A 50 5.45 0.21 -3.25
C LEU A 50 4.01 0.57 -2.87
N GLY A 51 3.42 -0.17 -1.92
CA GLY A 51 2.08 0.11 -1.40
C GLY A 51 1.97 1.50 -0.77
N ASP A 52 2.94 1.90 0.05
CA ASP A 52 3.01 3.24 0.65
C ASP A 52 3.07 4.34 -0.40
N THR A 53 3.85 4.13 -1.47
CA THR A 53 3.99 5.09 -2.57
C THR A 53 2.68 5.28 -3.33
N VAL A 54 2.05 4.17 -3.72
CA VAL A 54 0.77 4.20 -4.45
C VAL A 54 -0.34 4.78 -3.58
N PHE A 55 -0.42 4.39 -2.31
CA PHE A 55 -1.36 4.96 -1.35
C PHE A 55 -1.17 6.48 -1.21
N GLY A 56 0.09 6.94 -1.11
CA GLY A 56 0.42 8.37 -1.07
C GLY A 56 -0.03 9.13 -2.31
N MET A 57 0.18 8.56 -3.52
CA MET A 57 -0.30 9.15 -4.77
C MET A 57 -1.83 9.27 -4.80
N VAL A 58 -2.55 8.23 -4.37
CA VAL A 58 -4.01 8.23 -4.29
C VAL A 58 -4.49 9.30 -3.30
N CYS A 59 -3.88 9.38 -2.11
CA CYS A 59 -4.20 10.44 -1.15
C CYS A 59 -3.94 11.84 -1.71
N GLY A 60 -2.82 12.02 -2.42
CA GLY A 60 -2.50 13.29 -3.10
C GLY A 60 -3.55 13.67 -4.13
N PHE A 61 -3.99 12.71 -4.94
CA PHE A 61 -5.08 12.92 -5.90
C PHE A 61 -6.40 13.28 -5.21
N VAL A 62 -6.75 12.56 -4.13
CA VAL A 62 -7.97 12.79 -3.35
C VAL A 62 -8.00 14.19 -2.74
N VAL A 63 -6.90 14.65 -2.12
CA VAL A 63 -6.84 15.97 -1.47
C VAL A 63 -6.93 17.11 -2.48
N ASN A 64 -6.42 16.93 -3.70
CA ASN A 64 -6.44 17.97 -4.73
C ASN A 64 -7.69 17.93 -5.63
N SER A 65 -8.51 16.89 -5.51
CA SER A 65 -9.67 16.70 -6.36
C SER A 65 -10.89 17.44 -5.81
N ARG A 66 -11.59 18.16 -6.69
CA ARG A 66 -12.85 18.86 -6.38
C ARG A 66 -14.01 17.92 -6.02
N TYR A 67 -13.85 16.62 -6.28
CA TYR A 67 -14.87 15.61 -6.00
C TYR A 67 -14.83 15.09 -4.55
N PHE A 68 -13.75 15.35 -3.82
CA PHE A 68 -13.59 14.88 -2.44
C PHE A 68 -13.67 16.06 -1.47
N LYS A 69 -14.36 15.84 -0.35
CA LYS A 69 -14.43 16.78 0.77
C LYS A 69 -13.82 16.14 2.00
N ARG A 70 -13.18 16.95 2.84
CA ARG A 70 -12.70 16.51 4.15
C ARG A 70 -13.91 16.38 5.08
N THR A 71 -14.19 15.16 5.54
CA THR A 71 -15.33 14.87 6.43
C THR A 71 -14.91 14.74 7.90
N ILE A 72 -13.61 14.61 8.17
CA ILE A 72 -13.09 14.51 9.53
C ILE A 72 -12.85 15.94 10.02
N GLU A 73 -13.77 16.45 10.85
CA GLU A 73 -13.62 17.70 11.57
C GLU A 73 -12.41 17.62 12.52
N PRO A 74 -11.61 18.70 12.63
CA PRO A 74 -10.43 18.75 13.48
C PRO A 74 -10.75 18.66 14.98
#